data_AF-A0A940QT32-F1
#
_entry.id   AF-A0A940QT32-F1
#
_cell.length_a   1.000
_cell.length_b   1.000
_cell.length_c   1.000
_cell.angle_alpha   90.00
_cell.angle_beta   90.00
_cell.angle_gamma   90.00
#
_symmetry.space_group_name_H-M   'P 1'
#
loop_
_entity.id
_entity.type
_entity.pdbx_description
1 polymer ?
#
loop_
_entity_poly.entity_id
_entity_poly.type
_entity_poly.pdbx_seq_one_letter_code
_entity_poly.pdbx_strand_id
1 'polypeptide(L)' 'MAKVCEICGKGPVFGHNVSHANNKTRRVWYPNLHKIKSSVKGKTTRMKVCSRCLRSGLITKAA' A
#
# COMPACT_ATOMS: atom_id res chain seq x y z
N MET A 1 -6.05 6.06 -10.44
CA MET A 1 -6.16 5.72 -9.00
C MET A 1 -4.77 5.53 -8.39
N ALA A 2 -4.38 6.39 -7.44
CA ALA A 2 -3.06 6.31 -6.81
C ALA A 2 -2.83 4.94 -6.13
N LYS A 3 -1.64 4.34 -6.33
CA LYS A 3 -1.17 3.15 -5.61
C LYS A 3 -0.47 3.57 -4.32
N VAL A 4 -1.22 4.33 -3.51
CA VAL A 4 -0.74 4.93 -2.26
C VAL A 4 -1.65 4.44 -1.14
N CYS A 5 -1.07 4.18 0.04
CA CYS A 5 -1.84 3.90 1.24
C CYS A 5 -2.43 5.21 1.79
N GLU A 6 -3.74 5.22 2.02
CA GLU A 6 -4.47 6.42 2.49
C GLU A 6 -4.17 6.79 3.95
N ILE A 7 -3.53 5.90 4.72
CA ILE A 7 -3.20 6.13 6.14
C ILE A 7 -1.76 6.61 6.31
N CYS A 8 -0.81 5.83 5.79
CA CYS A 8 0.62 6.06 6.02
C CYS A 8 1.31 6.75 4.85
N GLY A 9 0.57 7.07 3.78
CA GLY A 9 1.12 7.74 2.60
C GLY A 9 2.12 6.91 1.78
N LYS A 10 2.31 5.62 2.10
CA LYS A 10 3.26 4.77 1.38
C LYS A 10 2.87 4.66 -0.08
N GLY A 11 3.75 5.15 -0.96
CA GLY A 11 3.60 5.11 -2.40
C GLY A 11 4.54 4.11 -3.08
N PRO A 12 4.52 4.08 -4.42
CA PRO A 12 5.47 3.30 -5.20
C PRO A 12 6.90 3.85 -5.03
N VAL A 13 7.86 2.95 -4.93
CA VAL A 13 9.29 3.28 -4.94
C VAL A 13 9.87 2.89 -6.29
N PHE A 14 10.72 3.75 -6.85
CA PHE A 14 11.38 3.52 -8.14
C PHE A 14 12.81 3.04 -7.94
N GLY A 15 13.29 2.18 -8.84
CA GLY A 15 14.70 1.84 -8.93
C GLY A 15 14.99 0.84 -10.03
N HIS A 16 15.97 -0.03 -9.83
CA HIS A 16 16.48 -0.92 -10.88
C HIS A 16 16.49 -2.38 -10.44
N ASN A 17 16.20 -3.28 -11.38
CA ASN A 17 16.60 -4.68 -11.29
C ASN A 17 18.03 -4.78 -11.81
N VAL A 18 18.93 -5.33 -11.01
CA VAL A 18 20.35 -5.48 -11.36
C VAL A 18 20.62 -6.96 -11.57
N SER A 19 21.02 -7.34 -12.78
CA SER A 19 21.41 -8.72 -13.08
C SER A 19 22.82 -9.03 -12.56
N HIS A 20 23.21 -10.30 -12.59
CA HIS A 20 24.59 -10.72 -12.28
C HIS A 20 25.63 -10.05 -13.19
N ALA A 21 25.27 -9.76 -14.45
CA ALA A 21 26.11 -9.01 -15.39
C ALA A 21 26.02 -7.47 -15.20
N ASN A 22 25.40 -7.00 -14.12
CA ASN A 22 25.17 -5.58 -13.81
C ASN A 22 24.30 -4.84 -14.84
N ASN A 23 23.47 -5.57 -15.61
CA ASN A 23 22.48 -4.94 -16.48
C ASN A 23 21.35 -4.36 -15.62
N LYS A 24 21.11 -3.06 -15.77
CA LYS A 24 20.13 -2.31 -14.97
C LYS A 24 18.85 -2.10 -15.79
N THR A 25 17.75 -2.73 -15.38
CA THR A 25 16.42 -2.46 -15.95
C THR A 25 15.55 -1.72 -14.94
N ARG A 26 14.72 -0.76 -15.40
CA ARG A 26 13.86 0.01 -14.49
C ARG A 26 12.79 -0.91 -13.88
N ARG A 27 12.60 -0.82 -12.56
CA ARG A 27 11.53 -1.49 -11.83
C ARG A 27 10.83 -0.54 -10.86
N VAL A 28 9.57 -0.85 -10.56
CA VAL A 28 8.76 -0.13 -9.58
C VAL A 28 8.34 -1.11 -8.50
N TRP A 29 8.62 -0.80 -7.23
CA TRP A 29 8.12 -1.55 -6.08
C TRP A 29 6.82 -0.92 -5.62
N TYR A 30 5.72 -1.67 -5.73
CA TYR A 30 4.43 -1.24 -5.22
C TYR A 30 4.23 -1.73 -3.78
N PRO A 31 3.67 -0.89 -2.88
CA PRO A 31 3.24 -1.37 -1.58
C PRO A 31 2.12 -2.40 -1.74
N ASN A 32 2.08 -3.41 -0.86
CA ASN A 32 0.99 -4.37 -0.82
C ASN A 32 -0.26 -3.69 -0.24
N LEU A 33 -1.13 -3.19 -1.13
CA LEU A 33 -2.36 -2.47 -0.81
C LEU A 33 -3.57 -3.38 -0.92
N HIS A 34 -4.36 -3.42 0.14
CA HIS A 34 -5.64 -4.10 0.19
C HIS A 34 -6.76 -3.07 0.16
N LYS A 35 -7.81 -3.35 -0.62
CA LYS A 35 -9.05 -2.58 -0.59
C LYS A 35 -9.91 -3.13 0.55
N ILE A 36 -10.19 -2.32 1.56
CA ILE A 36 -11.03 -2.72 2.68
C ILE A 36 -12.13 -1.71 2.93
N LYS A 37 -13.21 -2.17 3.57
CA LYS A 37 -14.20 -1.29 4.19
C LYS A 37 -13.69 -0.96 5.60
N SER A 38 -13.46 0.32 5.88
CA SER A 38 -13.05 0.82 7.19
C SER A 38 -14.18 1.60 7.83
N SER A 39 -14.42 1.36 9.11
CA SER A 39 -15.34 2.16 9.92
C SER A 39 -14.58 3.37 10.49
N VAL A 40 -14.55 4.49 9.76
CA VAL A 40 -13.92 5.73 10.25
C VAL A 40 -15.04 6.66 10.71
N LYS A 41 -15.08 6.99 12.00
CA LYS A 41 -16.04 7.94 12.60
C LYS A 41 -17.52 7.60 12.30
N GLY A 42 -17.90 6.32 12.44
CA GLY A 42 -19.28 5.87 12.24
C GLY A 42 -19.74 5.78 10.77
N LYS A 43 -18.88 6.10 9.80
CA LYS A 43 -19.16 5.92 8.37
C LYS A 43 -18.27 4.83 7.78
N THR A 44 -18.89 3.90 7.06
CA THR A 44 -18.19 2.83 6.34
C THR A 44 -17.69 3.37 5.01
N THR A 45 -16.37 3.59 4.92
CA THR A 45 -15.72 4.06 3.70
C THR A 45 -14.85 2.96 3.10
N ARG A 46 -14.71 2.95 1.78
CA ARG A 46 -13.79 2.04 1.08
C ARG A 46 -12.45 2.75 0.95
N MET A 47 -11.40 2.15 1.49
CA MET A 47 -10.06 2.74 1.53
C MET A 47 -9.01 1.74 1.06
N LYS A 48 -7.92 2.23 0.47
CA LYS A 48 -6.72 1.43 0.19
C LYS A 48 -5.72 1.50 1.33
N VAL A 49 -5.44 0.34 1.90
CA VAL A 49 -4.64 0.22 3.11
C VAL A 49 -3.50 -0.76 2.89
N CYS A 50 -2.28 -0.39 3.29
CA CYS A 50 -1.16 -1.31 3.21
C CYS A 50 -1.28 -2.43 4.26
N SER A 51 -0.76 -3.61 3.94
CA SER A 51 -0.73 -4.76 4.85
C SER A 51 -0.09 -4.45 6.21
N ARG A 52 0.89 -3.54 6.27
CA ARG A 52 1.51 -3.11 7.54
C ARG A 52 0.53 -2.34 8.43
N CYS A 53 -0.25 -1.41 7.86
CA CYS A 53 -1.25 -0.68 8.65
C CYS A 53 -2.38 -1.58 9.13
N LEU A 54 -2.79 -2.56 8.31
CA LEU A 54 -3.75 -3.59 8.72
C LEU A 54 -3.21 -4.42 9.88
N ARG A 55 -1.95 -4.84 9.81
CA ARG A 55 -1.30 -5.63 10.86
C ARG A 55 -1.13 -4.84 12.15
N SER A 56 -0.81 -3.55 12.07
CA SER A 56 -0.62 -2.69 13.24
C SER A 56 -1.92 -2.26 13.93
N GLY A 57 -3.09 -2.72 13.47
CA GLY A 57 -4.37 -2.37 14.10
C GLY A 57 -4.75 -0.90 13.98
N LEU A 58 -4.08 -0.14 13.10
CA LEU A 58 -4.37 1.28 12.87
C LEU A 58 -5.77 1.51 12.27
N ILE A 59 -6.43 0.45 11.80
CA ILE A 59 -7.80 0.46 11.29
C ILE A 59 -8.57 -0.76 11.76
N THR A 60 -9.81 -0.51 12.18
CA THR A 60 -10.83 -1.53 12.34
C THR A 60 -11.53 -1.78 10.99
N LYS A 61 -11.58 -3.04 10.57
CA LYS A 61 -12.44 -3.44 9.46
C LYS A 61 -13.88 -3.19 9.89
N ALA A 62 -14.67 -2.58 9.01
CA ALA A 62 -16.12 -2.60 9.19
C ALA A 62 -16.57 -4.07 9.09
N ALA A 63 -17.38 -4.51 10.06
CA ALA A 63 -18.05 -5.82 10.02
C ALA A 63 -18.98 -5.92 8.80
#